data_AF-A0A3M0LZ88-F1
#
_entry.id   AF-A0A3M0LZ88-F1
#
_cell.length_a   1.000
_cell.length_b   1.000
_cell.length_c   1.000
_cell.angle_alpha   90.00
_cell.angle_beta   90.00
_cell.angle_gamma   90.00
#
_symmetry.space_group_name_H-M   'P 1'
#
loop_
_entity.id
_entity.type
_entity.pdbx_description
1 polymer ?
#
loop_
_entity_poly.entity_id
_entity_poly.type
_entity_poly.pdbx_seq_one_letter_code
_entity_poly.pdbx_strand_id
1 'polypeptide(L)'
;MTDATQRRKNIPALKRGFSDRIGPVLSIVSLVVIAVTYGTVASWWNWFPAPQIGLAHRTMLEVSENWKNDIGLEPTRHLVKPVGGDPDPERGLSGTPAGNAADGYILVAGLNETQDGPFHVVRLYDGQGKEVYRWPVHYDLLDSERQPQNVMLHGMEVFEDGSLALTFDGGAAIARVDACGQPIWTQNDRFHHTINRDGEGRLVTLVDDDIVRLDENTGKILSRVSLRKEMVEGENEDQKGMLEIRTRTPENADETVTYLDDPFHPNDAEPLRAEMAGAFPMFEAGDVLLSMRELNMIAVVDPETGRMKWWHFGPWFKQHDPDFQPDGRITVFDNATGTGKSRILAIRPGENKVETLFSGSDELPFYTWRRGKHQILPDGNILLTEAEGGRVLEVSADGKLLWDRHMKWDAEQNVIITEARYVPGDFFENGVPSCNPGHGT
;
A
#
# COMPACT_ATOMS: atom_id res chain seq x y z
N MET A 1 -1.60 105.24 23.80
CA MET A 1 -2.40 105.02 25.03
C MET A 1 -2.48 103.52 25.25
N THR A 2 -1.94 103.07 26.40
CA THR A 2 -2.29 101.89 27.21
C THR A 2 -2.60 100.56 26.49
N ASP A 3 -1.74 99.54 26.59
CA ASP A 3 -1.48 98.66 27.75
C ASP A 3 -2.17 97.30 27.53
N ALA A 4 -1.38 96.22 27.61
CA ALA A 4 -1.76 94.88 28.06
C ALA A 4 -0.70 93.86 27.60
N THR A 5 0.33 93.77 28.43
CA THR A 5 1.29 92.68 28.55
C THR A 5 0.57 91.32 28.60
N GLN A 6 0.84 90.41 27.66
CA GLN A 6 0.56 88.98 27.87
C GLN A 6 1.78 88.16 27.43
N ARG A 7 2.58 87.77 28.42
CA ARG A 7 3.64 86.76 28.29
C ARG A 7 3.02 85.46 27.77
N ARG A 8 3.21 85.13 26.48
CA ARG A 8 3.09 83.74 26.03
C ARG A 8 4.32 82.99 26.53
N LYS A 9 4.11 82.10 27.51
CA LYS A 9 5.10 81.10 27.91
C LYS A 9 5.42 80.25 26.66
N ASN A 10 6.66 80.32 26.18
CA ASN A 10 7.20 79.30 25.28
C ASN A 10 7.27 77.98 26.08
N ILE A 11 6.33 77.07 25.83
CA ILE A 11 6.45 75.68 26.24
C ILE A 11 7.50 75.07 25.32
N PRO A 12 8.62 74.51 25.81
CA PRO A 12 9.56 73.84 24.94
C PRO A 12 8.84 72.63 24.33
N ALA A 13 8.94 72.47 23.00
CA ALA A 13 8.58 71.22 22.36
C ALA A 13 9.41 70.12 23.03
N LEU A 14 8.76 69.21 23.76
CA LEU A 14 9.42 68.06 24.36
C LEU A 14 10.13 67.31 23.23
N LYS A 15 11.47 67.37 23.23
CA LYS A 15 12.28 66.42 22.48
C LYS A 15 11.94 65.04 23.06
N ARG A 16 11.23 64.21 22.29
CA ARG A 16 10.94 62.81 22.65
C ARG A 16 12.21 62.18 23.22
N GLY A 17 12.14 61.76 24.48
CA GLY A 17 13.28 61.21 25.19
C GLY A 17 13.76 59.94 24.50
N PHE A 18 15.01 59.56 24.74
CA PHE A 18 15.55 58.25 24.32
C PHE A 18 14.63 57.09 24.75
N SER A 19 13.98 57.22 25.90
CA SER A 19 12.93 56.32 26.41
C SER A 19 11.71 56.18 25.49
N ASP A 20 11.27 57.27 24.85
CA ASP A 20 10.08 57.30 23.98
C ASP A 20 10.33 56.60 22.64
N ARG A 21 11.60 56.40 22.27
CA ARG A 21 12.02 55.63 21.09
C ARG A 21 12.28 54.16 21.40
N ILE A 22 12.69 53.84 22.62
CA ILE A 22 13.02 52.48 23.05
C ILE A 22 11.79 51.69 23.48
N GLY A 23 10.80 52.33 24.09
CA GLY A 23 9.57 51.67 24.53
C GLY A 23 8.92 50.81 23.44
N PRO A 24 8.62 51.36 22.24
CA PRO A 24 8.05 50.59 21.14
C PRO A 24 8.95 49.43 20.67
N VAL A 25 10.26 49.64 20.63
CA VAL A 25 11.23 48.61 20.21
C VAL A 25 11.25 47.46 21.22
N LEU A 26 11.31 47.76 22.52
CA LEU A 26 11.24 46.74 23.57
C LEU A 26 9.90 46.00 23.55
N SER A 27 8.78 46.67 23.29
CA SER A 27 7.49 46.02 23.14
C SER A 27 7.48 45.03 21.97
N ILE A 28 8.03 45.41 20.82
CA ILE A 28 8.14 44.52 19.64
C ILE A 28 9.05 43.33 19.96
N VAL A 29 10.23 43.58 20.56
CA VAL A 29 11.17 42.51 20.93
C VAL A 29 10.54 41.54 21.92
N SER A 30 9.85 42.02 22.96
CA SER A 30 9.15 41.17 23.92
C SER A 30 8.04 40.36 23.26
N LEU A 31 7.27 40.94 22.33
CA LEU A 31 6.24 40.21 21.58
C LEU A 31 6.86 39.09 20.74
N VAL A 32 8.00 39.34 20.07
CA VAL A 32 8.72 38.31 19.31
C VAL A 32 9.23 37.21 20.22
N VAL A 33 9.83 37.54 21.38
CA VAL A 33 10.31 36.54 22.34
C VAL A 33 9.16 35.69 22.87
N ILE A 34 8.03 36.30 23.23
CA ILE A 34 6.83 35.57 23.66
C ILE A 34 6.30 34.67 22.55
N ALA A 35 6.21 35.18 21.31
CA ALA A 35 5.71 34.41 20.17
C ALA A 35 6.61 33.21 19.85
N VAL A 36 7.93 33.38 19.84
CA VAL A 36 8.89 32.28 19.60
C VAL A 36 8.85 31.27 20.75
N THR A 37 8.86 31.74 21.99
CA THR A 37 8.82 30.86 23.17
C THR A 37 7.53 30.05 23.18
N TYR A 38 6.38 30.72 22.98
CA TYR A 38 5.09 30.07 22.89
C TYR A 38 5.01 29.12 21.71
N GLY A 39 5.50 29.52 20.52
CA GLY A 39 5.52 28.66 19.33
C GLY A 39 6.31 27.37 19.55
N THR A 40 7.48 27.46 20.17
CA THR A 40 8.30 26.28 20.52
C THR A 40 7.58 25.38 21.52
N VAL A 41 7.04 25.95 22.60
CA VAL A 41 6.30 25.20 23.63
C VAL A 41 5.05 24.56 23.02
N ALA A 42 4.30 25.29 22.20
CA ALA A 42 3.10 24.80 21.53
C ALA A 42 3.42 23.68 20.55
N SER A 43 4.56 23.75 19.84
CA SER A 43 5.02 22.66 18.98
C SER A 43 5.43 21.42 19.77
N TRP A 44 6.08 21.57 20.93
CA TRP A 44 6.49 20.44 21.76
C TRP A 44 5.32 19.74 22.44
N TRP A 45 4.32 20.50 22.88
CA TRP A 45 3.16 19.98 23.60
C TRP A 45 1.90 19.84 22.74
N ASN A 46 2.03 20.02 21.42
CA ASN A 46 0.95 19.94 20.46
C ASN A 46 -0.24 20.88 20.81
N TRP A 47 0.06 22.05 21.37
CA TRP A 47 -0.95 23.04 21.75
C TRP A 47 -1.39 23.88 20.56
N PHE A 48 -2.62 24.40 20.63
CA PHE A 48 -3.12 25.35 19.66
C PHE A 48 -2.15 26.55 19.49
N PRO A 49 -1.86 27.02 18.26
CA PRO A 49 -2.32 26.51 16.97
C PRO A 49 -1.32 25.57 16.25
N ALA A 50 -0.32 25.00 16.94
CA ALA A 50 0.74 24.21 16.31
C ALA A 50 0.22 23.04 15.44
N PRO A 51 -0.76 22.22 15.87
CA PRO A 51 -1.34 21.19 15.01
C PRO A 51 -1.98 21.75 13.73
N GLN A 52 -2.67 22.88 13.83
CA GLN A 52 -3.36 23.54 12.72
C GLN A 52 -2.36 24.13 11.71
N ILE A 53 -1.29 24.78 12.21
CA ILE A 53 -0.21 25.29 11.37
C ILE A 53 0.51 24.13 10.68
N GLY A 54 0.79 23.04 11.42
CA GLY A 54 1.41 21.85 10.86
C GLY A 54 0.56 21.20 9.77
N LEU A 55 -0.75 21.09 9.98
CA LEU A 55 -1.69 20.59 8.97
C LEU A 55 -1.74 21.53 7.75
N ALA A 56 -1.91 22.83 7.96
CA ALA A 56 -1.96 23.81 6.87
C ALA A 56 -0.67 23.81 6.03
N HIS A 57 0.49 23.71 6.68
CA HIS A 57 1.78 23.61 6.01
C HIS A 57 1.91 22.32 5.20
N ARG A 58 1.52 21.16 5.76
CA ARG A 58 1.52 19.88 5.03
C ARG A 58 0.59 19.92 3.83
N THR A 59 -0.65 20.40 4.01
CA THR A 59 -1.60 20.55 2.90
C THR A 59 -1.07 21.50 1.82
N MET A 60 -0.41 22.60 2.19
CA MET A 60 0.23 23.49 1.22
C MET A 60 1.32 22.78 0.42
N LEU A 61 2.19 21.99 1.07
CA LEU A 61 3.21 21.21 0.38
C LEU A 61 2.59 20.14 -0.52
N GLU A 62 1.62 19.37 -0.03
CA GLU A 62 0.91 18.35 -0.80
C GLU A 62 0.29 18.92 -2.08
N VAL A 63 -0.40 20.06 -1.98
CA VAL A 63 -0.96 20.75 -3.15
C VAL A 63 0.14 21.28 -4.05
N SER A 64 1.20 21.88 -3.49
CA SER A 64 2.31 22.41 -4.28
C SER A 64 3.05 21.33 -5.07
N GLU A 65 3.21 20.15 -4.49
CA GLU A 65 3.90 19.01 -5.10
C GLU A 65 2.98 18.24 -6.06
N ASN A 66 1.67 18.20 -5.78
CA ASN A 66 0.74 17.31 -6.47
C ASN A 66 -0.40 18.00 -7.24
N TRP A 67 -0.34 19.32 -7.43
CA TRP A 67 -1.37 20.05 -8.17
C TRP A 67 -1.63 19.46 -9.56
N LYS A 68 -0.59 18.94 -10.25
CA LYS A 68 -0.74 18.31 -11.57
C LYS A 68 -1.58 17.04 -11.50
N ASN A 69 -1.41 16.22 -10.46
CA ASN A 69 -2.25 15.06 -10.21
C ASN A 69 -3.70 15.50 -9.99
N ASP A 70 -3.90 16.50 -9.13
CA ASP A 70 -5.23 16.94 -8.73
C ASP A 70 -6.08 17.45 -9.91
N ILE A 71 -5.44 17.99 -10.96
CA ILE A 71 -6.10 18.42 -12.20
C ILE A 71 -5.97 17.41 -13.36
N GLY A 72 -5.39 16.24 -13.12
CA GLY A 72 -5.29 15.14 -14.11
C GLY A 72 -4.24 15.33 -15.20
N LEU A 73 -3.22 16.17 -15.00
CA LEU A 73 -2.13 16.37 -15.97
C LEU A 73 -0.98 15.36 -15.84
N GLU A 74 -0.67 14.93 -14.62
CA GLU A 74 0.46 14.04 -14.35
C GLU A 74 0.22 13.29 -13.03
N PRO A 75 0.47 11.98 -12.94
CA PRO A 75 0.15 11.19 -11.75
C PRO A 75 1.20 11.37 -10.65
N THR A 76 1.55 12.61 -10.28
CA THR A 76 2.69 12.92 -9.39
C THR A 76 2.63 12.22 -8.03
N ARG A 77 1.44 11.87 -7.54
CA ARG A 77 1.25 11.12 -6.28
C ARG A 77 1.68 9.65 -6.37
N HIS A 78 1.91 9.17 -7.59
CA HIS A 78 2.15 7.78 -7.94
C HIS A 78 3.46 7.59 -8.72
N LEU A 79 4.26 8.65 -8.84
CA LEU A 79 5.60 8.58 -9.41
C LEU A 79 6.61 8.30 -8.31
N VAL A 80 7.49 7.34 -8.57
CA VAL A 80 8.52 6.89 -7.64
C VAL A 80 9.89 6.97 -8.28
N LYS A 81 10.94 7.04 -7.45
CA LYS A 81 12.31 7.05 -7.96
C LYS A 81 12.74 5.63 -8.33
N PRO A 82 13.46 5.43 -9.44
CA PRO A 82 14.05 4.14 -9.75
C PRO A 82 15.10 3.76 -8.70
N VAL A 83 15.21 2.45 -8.45
CA VAL A 83 16.35 1.91 -7.69
C VAL A 83 17.66 2.13 -8.45
N GLY A 84 18.73 2.47 -7.74
CA GLY A 84 20.04 2.82 -8.32
C GLY A 84 20.28 4.32 -8.45
N GLY A 85 19.24 5.17 -8.36
CA GLY A 85 19.35 6.61 -8.13
C GLY A 85 19.79 7.49 -9.30
N ASP A 86 20.44 6.94 -10.33
CA ASP A 86 20.87 7.71 -11.51
C ASP A 86 19.76 7.76 -12.59
N PRO A 87 19.48 8.93 -13.18
CA PRO A 87 18.59 9.04 -14.33
C PRO A 87 19.11 8.22 -15.51
N ASP A 88 18.39 7.16 -15.87
CA ASP A 88 18.69 6.34 -17.04
C ASP A 88 17.50 6.34 -18.01
N PRO A 89 17.61 7.03 -19.18
CA PRO A 89 16.53 7.06 -20.16
C PRO A 89 16.33 5.71 -20.86
N GLU A 90 17.30 4.80 -20.82
CA GLU A 90 17.22 3.47 -21.45
C GLU A 90 16.72 2.39 -20.48
N ARG A 91 16.42 2.75 -19.21
CA ARG A 91 15.84 1.78 -18.27
C ARG A 91 14.53 1.22 -18.80
N GLY A 92 14.35 -0.07 -18.59
CA GLY A 92 13.22 -0.83 -19.09
C GLY A 92 13.42 -2.28 -18.69
N LEU A 93 13.44 -3.18 -19.66
CA LEU A 93 13.82 -4.57 -19.46
C LEU A 93 15.34 -4.72 -19.45
N SER A 94 15.87 -5.38 -18.42
CA SER A 94 17.23 -5.88 -18.37
C SER A 94 17.20 -7.39 -18.14
N GLY A 95 18.12 -8.12 -18.77
CA GLY A 95 18.09 -9.58 -18.82
C GLY A 95 17.02 -10.13 -19.76
N THR A 96 16.65 -11.39 -19.56
CA THR A 96 15.57 -12.06 -20.33
C THR A 96 14.87 -13.02 -19.37
N PRO A 97 13.52 -13.08 -19.39
CA PRO A 97 12.80 -14.10 -18.63
C PRO A 97 13.37 -15.49 -18.89
N ALA A 98 13.53 -16.25 -17.81
CA ALA A 98 14.17 -17.56 -17.80
C ALA A 98 13.33 -18.53 -16.95
N GLY A 99 13.64 -19.82 -17.00
CA GLY A 99 12.91 -20.83 -16.23
C GLY A 99 11.42 -20.80 -16.52
N ASN A 100 10.59 -20.86 -15.47
CA ASN A 100 9.14 -20.81 -15.63
C ASN A 100 8.65 -19.54 -16.34
N ALA A 101 9.22 -18.37 -16.05
CA ALA A 101 8.79 -17.13 -16.68
C ALA A 101 9.02 -17.12 -18.21
N ALA A 102 9.99 -17.89 -18.72
CA ALA A 102 10.21 -18.03 -20.16
C ALA A 102 9.12 -18.83 -20.89
N ASP A 103 8.40 -19.70 -20.16
CA ASP A 103 7.39 -20.61 -20.69
C ASP A 103 5.95 -20.15 -20.40
N GLY A 104 5.79 -18.98 -19.75
CA GLY A 104 4.48 -18.45 -19.37
C GLY A 104 4.35 -16.95 -19.61
N TYR A 105 3.51 -16.33 -18.79
CA TYR A 105 3.24 -14.91 -18.86
C TYR A 105 3.40 -14.24 -17.50
N ILE A 106 3.82 -12.98 -17.51
CA ILE A 106 3.87 -12.12 -16.33
C ILE A 106 2.87 -10.98 -16.50
N LEU A 107 1.90 -10.91 -15.59
CA LEU A 107 1.00 -9.78 -15.44
C LEU A 107 1.64 -8.75 -14.52
N VAL A 108 1.43 -7.47 -14.81
CA VAL A 108 1.84 -6.37 -13.92
C VAL A 108 0.74 -5.32 -13.82
N ALA A 109 0.23 -5.13 -12.61
CA ALA A 109 -0.75 -4.11 -12.26
C ALA A 109 -0.06 -2.80 -11.87
N GLY A 110 -0.52 -1.70 -12.43
CA GLY A 110 -0.03 -0.38 -12.09
C GLY A 110 -0.70 0.72 -12.91
N LEU A 111 0.02 1.82 -13.09
CA LEU A 111 -0.50 2.96 -13.84
C LEU A 111 -0.21 2.87 -15.32
N ASN A 112 -1.07 3.51 -16.10
CA ASN A 112 -0.82 3.78 -17.51
C ASN A 112 0.21 4.90 -17.64
N GLU A 113 1.25 4.62 -18.41
CA GLU A 113 2.35 5.54 -18.72
C GLU A 113 1.95 6.55 -19.81
N THR A 114 0.86 6.28 -20.53
CA THR A 114 0.32 7.14 -21.57
C THR A 114 -0.92 7.89 -21.07
N GLN A 115 -1.04 9.17 -21.44
CA GLN A 115 -2.17 10.03 -21.02
C GLN A 115 -3.43 9.85 -21.88
N ASP A 116 -3.33 9.10 -22.99
CA ASP A 116 -4.41 8.94 -23.97
C ASP A 116 -5.38 7.77 -23.65
N GLY A 117 -5.29 7.20 -22.44
CA GLY A 117 -6.07 6.03 -22.02
C GLY A 117 -6.53 6.09 -20.57
N PRO A 118 -7.09 4.99 -20.03
CA PRO A 118 -7.44 4.92 -18.60
C PRO A 118 -6.20 5.11 -17.72
N PHE A 119 -6.42 5.63 -16.52
CA PHE A 119 -5.36 5.94 -15.57
C PHE A 119 -4.63 4.68 -15.06
N HIS A 120 -5.37 3.58 -14.90
CA HIS A 120 -4.85 2.29 -14.44
C HIS A 120 -4.77 1.31 -15.61
N VAL A 121 -3.84 0.35 -15.52
CA VAL A 121 -3.65 -0.68 -16.54
C VAL A 121 -3.07 -1.95 -15.91
N VAL A 122 -3.43 -3.10 -16.47
CA VAL A 122 -2.70 -4.36 -16.24
C VAL A 122 -2.02 -4.73 -17.55
N ARG A 123 -0.71 -5.02 -17.51
CA ARG A 123 0.07 -5.41 -18.69
C ARG A 123 0.40 -6.89 -18.64
N LEU A 124 0.40 -7.56 -19.79
CA LEU A 124 0.81 -8.94 -19.96
C LEU A 124 2.10 -9.00 -20.77
N TYR A 125 3.12 -9.62 -20.21
CA TYR A 125 4.39 -9.88 -20.87
C TYR A 125 4.55 -11.37 -21.15
N ASP A 126 5.05 -11.72 -22.33
CA ASP A 126 5.46 -13.09 -22.66
C ASP A 126 6.84 -13.45 -22.07
N GLY A 127 7.24 -14.70 -22.24
CA GLY A 127 8.54 -15.22 -21.80
C GLY A 127 9.76 -14.66 -22.54
N GLN A 128 9.58 -13.74 -23.48
CA GLN A 128 10.67 -12.95 -24.07
C GLN A 128 10.70 -11.52 -23.50
N GLY A 129 9.80 -11.21 -22.55
CA GLY A 129 9.62 -9.88 -22.00
C GLY A 129 8.95 -8.92 -22.99
N LYS A 130 8.28 -9.41 -24.03
CA LYS A 130 7.50 -8.54 -24.91
C LYS A 130 6.11 -8.37 -24.34
N GLU A 131 5.63 -7.12 -24.32
CA GLU A 131 4.21 -6.87 -24.00
C GLU A 131 3.35 -7.44 -25.12
N VAL A 132 2.49 -8.39 -24.77
CA VAL A 132 1.58 -9.07 -25.71
C VAL A 132 0.14 -8.61 -25.53
N TYR A 133 -0.21 -8.05 -24.37
CA TYR A 133 -1.53 -7.50 -24.11
C TYR A 133 -1.51 -6.44 -23.00
N ARG A 134 -2.52 -5.57 -22.97
CA ARG A 134 -2.81 -4.68 -21.86
C ARG A 134 -4.33 -4.54 -21.66
N TRP A 135 -4.79 -4.71 -20.42
CA TRP A 135 -6.17 -4.45 -20.03
C TRP A 135 -6.34 -2.97 -19.68
N PRO A 136 -7.23 -2.24 -20.36
CA PRO A 136 -7.61 -0.91 -19.92
C PRO A 136 -8.42 -1.02 -18.61
N VAL A 137 -8.04 -0.27 -17.56
CA VAL A 137 -8.75 -0.30 -16.27
C VAL A 137 -9.43 1.05 -16.02
N HIS A 138 -10.72 1.10 -16.38
CA HIS A 138 -11.56 2.28 -16.26
C HIS A 138 -12.22 2.36 -14.88
N TYR A 139 -11.51 2.90 -13.88
CA TYR A 139 -12.06 3.06 -12.53
C TYR A 139 -13.33 3.93 -12.50
N ASP A 140 -13.44 4.89 -13.41
CA ASP A 140 -14.60 5.78 -13.61
C ASP A 140 -15.88 5.03 -14.01
N LEU A 141 -15.78 3.81 -14.55
CA LEU A 141 -16.92 2.93 -14.79
C LEU A 141 -17.32 2.10 -13.55
N LEU A 142 -16.45 2.04 -12.54
CA LEU A 142 -16.63 1.20 -11.34
C LEU A 142 -17.11 2.02 -10.13
N ASP A 143 -16.70 3.27 -10.02
CA ASP A 143 -17.08 4.19 -8.95
C ASP A 143 -17.13 5.63 -9.47
N SER A 144 -18.25 6.30 -9.20
CA SER A 144 -18.49 7.68 -9.62
C SER A 144 -18.11 8.73 -8.57
N GLU A 145 -17.83 8.33 -7.33
CA GLU A 145 -17.55 9.26 -6.24
C GLU A 145 -16.08 9.68 -6.18
N ARG A 146 -15.17 8.78 -6.54
CA ARG A 146 -13.72 9.03 -6.50
C ARG A 146 -13.14 9.11 -7.90
N GLN A 147 -12.20 10.02 -8.03
CA GLN A 147 -11.50 10.22 -9.30
C GLN A 147 -10.40 9.15 -9.47
N PRO A 148 -10.18 8.60 -10.68
CA PRO A 148 -9.20 7.54 -10.92
C PRO A 148 -7.78 7.87 -10.44
N GLN A 149 -7.37 9.14 -10.52
CA GLN A 149 -6.05 9.61 -10.08
C GLN A 149 -5.86 9.65 -8.56
N ASN A 150 -6.92 9.46 -7.78
CA ASN A 150 -6.89 9.49 -6.31
C ASN A 150 -7.04 8.10 -5.70
N VAL A 151 -7.04 7.05 -6.52
CA VAL A 151 -7.10 5.66 -6.08
C VAL A 151 -5.92 4.90 -6.67
N MET A 152 -5.58 3.76 -6.07
CA MET A 152 -4.47 2.91 -6.52
C MET A 152 -4.99 1.51 -6.81
N LEU A 153 -4.86 1.03 -8.04
CA LEU A 153 -5.06 -0.39 -8.32
C LEU A 153 -4.06 -1.19 -7.47
N HIS A 154 -4.54 -2.05 -6.57
CA HIS A 154 -3.66 -2.80 -5.65
C HIS A 154 -3.82 -4.31 -5.80
N GLY A 155 -5.03 -4.84 -5.63
CA GLY A 155 -5.28 -6.27 -5.75
C GLY A 155 -5.78 -6.65 -7.13
N MET A 156 -5.24 -7.74 -7.67
CA MET A 156 -5.57 -8.29 -8.97
C MET A 156 -5.71 -9.81 -8.88
N GLU A 157 -6.73 -10.35 -9.53
CA GLU A 157 -6.86 -11.78 -9.81
C GLU A 157 -7.17 -11.97 -11.29
N VAL A 158 -6.55 -12.97 -11.92
CA VAL A 158 -6.69 -13.25 -13.35
C VAL A 158 -7.45 -14.56 -13.55
N PHE A 159 -8.35 -14.57 -14.52
CA PHE A 159 -9.15 -15.74 -14.86
C PHE A 159 -8.74 -16.34 -16.20
N GLU A 160 -8.99 -17.62 -16.36
CA GLU A 160 -8.62 -18.42 -17.52
C GLU A 160 -9.32 -17.95 -18.80
N ASP A 161 -10.46 -17.26 -18.68
CA ASP A 161 -11.20 -16.60 -19.78
C ASP A 161 -10.58 -15.26 -20.21
N GLY A 162 -9.53 -14.78 -19.54
CA GLY A 162 -8.88 -13.50 -19.81
C GLY A 162 -9.53 -12.29 -19.13
N SER A 163 -10.52 -12.48 -18.27
CA SER A 163 -11.07 -11.44 -17.40
C SER A 163 -10.19 -11.23 -16.16
N LEU A 164 -10.37 -10.09 -15.48
CA LEU A 164 -9.64 -9.72 -14.27
C LEU A 164 -10.60 -9.32 -13.16
N ALA A 165 -10.36 -9.74 -11.91
CA ALA A 165 -10.93 -9.08 -10.74
C ALA A 165 -9.93 -8.09 -10.14
N LEU A 166 -10.40 -6.89 -9.77
CA LEU A 166 -9.55 -5.75 -9.40
C LEU A 166 -10.13 -5.02 -8.18
N THR A 167 -9.26 -4.56 -7.27
CA THR A 167 -9.61 -3.73 -6.11
C THR A 167 -8.61 -2.57 -5.95
N PHE A 168 -9.05 -1.50 -5.29
CA PHE A 168 -8.35 -0.21 -5.30
C PHE A 168 -8.18 0.39 -3.90
N ASP A 169 -6.93 0.64 -3.48
CA ASP A 169 -6.68 1.39 -2.25
C ASP A 169 -7.12 2.84 -2.39
N GLY A 170 -7.75 3.36 -1.33
CA GLY A 170 -8.39 4.68 -1.38
C GLY A 170 -9.61 4.71 -2.31
N GLY A 171 -9.95 3.60 -2.97
CA GLY A 171 -11.13 3.41 -3.79
C GLY A 171 -12.29 2.78 -3.02
N ALA A 172 -13.42 2.67 -3.70
CA ALA A 172 -14.68 2.15 -3.15
C ALA A 172 -15.29 1.09 -4.07
N ALA A 173 -14.45 0.28 -4.72
CA ALA A 173 -14.88 -0.71 -5.68
C ALA A 173 -13.99 -1.96 -5.68
N ILE A 174 -14.65 -3.11 -5.77
CA ILE A 174 -14.09 -4.34 -6.33
C ILE A 174 -14.94 -4.71 -7.55
N ALA A 175 -14.31 -5.14 -8.63
CA ALA A 175 -15.02 -5.48 -9.86
C ALA A 175 -14.33 -6.62 -10.59
N ARG A 176 -15.09 -7.39 -11.38
CA ARG A 176 -14.55 -8.22 -12.45
C ARG A 176 -14.80 -7.54 -13.78
N VAL A 177 -13.76 -7.40 -14.59
CA VAL A 177 -13.79 -6.76 -15.90
C VAL A 177 -13.38 -7.74 -16.99
N ASP A 178 -13.98 -7.63 -18.17
CA ASP A 178 -13.57 -8.42 -19.33
C ASP A 178 -12.23 -7.96 -19.91
N ALA A 179 -11.75 -8.64 -20.96
CA ALA A 179 -10.51 -8.27 -21.63
C ALA A 179 -10.50 -6.81 -22.14
N CYS A 180 -11.66 -6.24 -22.47
CA CYS A 180 -11.84 -4.87 -22.93
C CYS A 180 -11.98 -3.84 -21.79
N GLY A 181 -11.87 -4.27 -20.52
CA GLY A 181 -12.04 -3.39 -19.36
C GLY A 181 -13.50 -3.03 -19.06
N GLN A 182 -14.47 -3.71 -19.68
CA GLN A 182 -15.88 -3.52 -19.38
C GLN A 182 -16.27 -4.30 -18.11
N PRO A 183 -17.04 -3.71 -17.18
CA PRO A 183 -17.47 -4.43 -15.98
C PRO A 183 -18.39 -5.61 -16.32
N ILE A 184 -18.02 -6.79 -15.85
CA ILE A 184 -18.90 -7.97 -15.79
C ILE A 184 -19.79 -7.85 -14.54
N TRP A 185 -19.18 -7.50 -13.41
CA TRP A 185 -19.86 -7.11 -12.18
C TRP A 185 -19.01 -6.14 -11.38
N THR A 186 -19.66 -5.35 -10.52
CA THR A 186 -19.04 -4.39 -9.59
C THR A 186 -19.73 -4.47 -8.23
N GLN A 187 -18.95 -4.36 -7.16
CA GLN A 187 -19.43 -4.13 -5.80
C GLN A 187 -18.74 -2.90 -5.22
N ASN A 188 -19.54 -1.99 -4.66
CA ASN A 188 -19.03 -0.77 -4.04
C ASN A 188 -19.04 -0.89 -2.52
N ASP A 189 -17.85 -0.94 -1.94
CA ASP A 189 -17.57 -0.85 -0.50
C ASP A 189 -16.08 -0.47 -0.35
N ARG A 190 -15.57 -0.37 0.87
CA ARG A 190 -14.17 -0.05 1.18
C ARG A 190 -13.22 -1.24 0.97
N PHE A 191 -13.34 -1.93 -0.17
CA PHE A 191 -12.41 -2.99 -0.56
C PHE A 191 -10.99 -2.45 -0.76
N HIS A 192 -9.97 -3.23 -0.43
CA HIS A 192 -8.58 -2.79 -0.57
C HIS A 192 -7.55 -3.94 -0.66
N HIS A 193 -6.33 -3.59 -1.06
CA HIS A 193 -5.10 -4.40 -1.04
C HIS A 193 -5.06 -5.67 -1.90
N THR A 194 -5.94 -6.66 -1.68
CA THR A 194 -5.73 -8.03 -2.18
C THR A 194 -7.00 -8.67 -2.72
N ILE A 195 -6.84 -9.64 -3.62
CA ILE A 195 -7.90 -10.53 -4.10
C ILE A 195 -7.24 -11.88 -4.36
N ASN A 196 -7.75 -12.94 -3.72
CA ASN A 196 -7.23 -14.30 -3.88
C ASN A 196 -8.37 -15.29 -4.13
N ARG A 197 -8.18 -16.23 -5.06
CA ARG A 197 -9.12 -17.35 -5.28
C ARG A 197 -8.87 -18.47 -4.28
N ASP A 198 -9.96 -19.06 -3.80
CA ASP A 198 -9.90 -20.25 -2.93
C ASP A 198 -9.88 -21.58 -3.68
N GLY A 199 -10.08 -21.55 -5.01
CA GLY A 199 -10.17 -22.75 -5.86
C GLY A 199 -11.55 -23.41 -5.90
N GLU A 200 -12.55 -22.86 -5.21
CA GLU A 200 -13.93 -23.37 -5.14
C GLU A 200 -14.96 -22.35 -5.68
N GLY A 201 -14.51 -21.43 -6.52
CA GLY A 201 -15.36 -20.42 -7.16
C GLY A 201 -15.60 -19.17 -6.31
N ARG A 202 -14.80 -18.94 -5.27
CA ARG A 202 -14.92 -17.76 -4.40
C ARG A 202 -13.65 -16.92 -4.43
N LEU A 203 -13.85 -15.60 -4.33
CA LEU A 203 -12.80 -14.63 -4.08
C LEU A 203 -12.75 -14.29 -2.60
N VAL A 204 -11.57 -14.31 -2.00
CA VAL A 204 -11.28 -13.81 -0.65
C VAL A 204 -10.58 -12.47 -0.77
N THR A 205 -11.06 -11.48 -0.03
CA THR A 205 -10.53 -10.11 -0.03
C THR A 205 -10.83 -9.45 1.31
N LEU A 206 -10.47 -8.16 1.41
CA LEU A 206 -10.62 -7.35 2.61
C LEU A 206 -11.56 -6.18 2.35
N VAL A 207 -12.43 -5.89 3.32
CA VAL A 207 -13.17 -4.64 3.45
C VAL A 207 -12.96 -4.13 4.85
N ASP A 208 -12.31 -2.98 5.01
CA ASP A 208 -11.94 -2.48 6.34
C ASP A 208 -11.07 -3.50 7.08
N ASP A 209 -11.44 -3.80 8.32
CA ASP A 209 -10.84 -4.86 9.12
C ASP A 209 -11.51 -6.22 8.88
N ASP A 210 -12.31 -6.41 7.81
CA ASP A 210 -13.14 -7.60 7.63
C ASP A 210 -12.67 -8.49 6.48
N ILE A 211 -12.72 -9.81 6.68
CA ILE A 211 -12.54 -10.80 5.63
C ILE A 211 -13.86 -10.95 4.89
N VAL A 212 -13.83 -10.83 3.57
CA VAL A 212 -15.02 -10.96 2.72
C VAL A 212 -14.81 -12.07 1.71
N ARG A 213 -15.81 -12.95 1.58
CA ARG A 213 -15.90 -13.93 0.50
C ARG A 213 -16.95 -13.50 -0.51
N LEU A 214 -16.58 -13.46 -1.78
CA LEU A 214 -17.46 -13.16 -2.90
C LEU A 214 -17.57 -14.37 -3.82
N ASP A 215 -18.72 -14.55 -4.44
CA ASP A 215 -18.85 -15.45 -5.59
C ASP A 215 -18.11 -14.83 -6.80
N GLU A 216 -17.18 -15.57 -7.41
CA GLU A 216 -16.27 -15.01 -8.43
C GLU A 216 -16.98 -14.64 -9.74
N ASN A 217 -18.17 -15.20 -9.98
CA ASN A 217 -18.94 -15.02 -11.22
C ASN A 217 -19.97 -13.90 -11.12
N THR A 218 -20.51 -13.66 -9.93
CA THR A 218 -21.58 -12.68 -9.70
C THR A 218 -21.15 -11.49 -8.86
N GLY A 219 -20.01 -11.57 -8.17
CA GLY A 219 -19.56 -10.58 -7.21
C GLY A 219 -20.42 -10.53 -5.95
N LYS A 220 -21.35 -11.47 -5.75
CA LYS A 220 -22.22 -11.46 -4.56
C LYS A 220 -21.39 -11.75 -3.31
N ILE A 221 -21.49 -10.90 -2.30
CA ILE A 221 -20.94 -11.18 -0.96
C ILE A 221 -21.64 -12.40 -0.37
N LEU A 222 -20.88 -13.46 -0.13
CA LEU A 222 -21.34 -14.72 0.44
C LEU A 222 -21.21 -14.74 1.97
N SER A 223 -20.11 -14.18 2.49
CA SER A 223 -19.88 -14.03 3.92
C SER A 223 -18.99 -12.82 4.19
N ARG A 224 -19.08 -12.30 5.41
CA ARG A 224 -18.23 -11.23 5.93
C ARG A 224 -17.97 -11.49 7.41
N VAL A 225 -16.69 -11.55 7.78
CA VAL A 225 -16.26 -11.76 9.17
C VAL A 225 -15.38 -10.61 9.60
N SER A 226 -15.78 -9.96 10.70
CA SER A 226 -15.08 -8.79 11.20
C SER A 226 -13.97 -9.19 12.16
N LEU A 227 -12.71 -8.88 11.82
CA LEU A 227 -11.57 -9.18 12.69
C LEU A 227 -11.69 -8.41 14.00
N ARG A 228 -12.14 -7.15 13.96
CA ARG A 228 -12.34 -6.36 15.18
C ARG A 228 -13.36 -7.00 16.10
N LYS A 229 -14.53 -7.36 15.56
CA LYS A 229 -15.61 -7.94 16.36
C LYS A 229 -15.22 -9.31 16.91
N GLU A 230 -14.69 -10.20 16.08
CA GLU A 230 -14.46 -11.58 16.50
C GLU A 230 -13.14 -11.74 17.29
N MET A 231 -12.09 -10.95 17.00
CA MET A 231 -10.78 -11.10 17.64
C MET A 231 -10.58 -10.20 18.87
N VAL A 232 -11.23 -9.04 18.94
CA VAL A 232 -11.08 -8.08 20.06
C VAL A 232 -12.31 -8.05 20.96
N GLU A 233 -13.49 -8.00 20.36
CA GLU A 233 -14.75 -7.86 21.11
C GLU A 233 -15.43 -9.21 21.40
N GLY A 234 -14.91 -10.28 20.77
CA GLY A 234 -15.50 -11.62 20.81
C GLY A 234 -15.36 -12.33 22.14
N GLU A 235 -15.86 -13.56 22.21
CA GLU A 235 -15.86 -14.35 23.45
C GLU A 235 -14.58 -15.19 23.63
N ASN A 236 -13.65 -15.18 22.65
CA ASN A 236 -12.41 -15.94 22.76
C ASN A 236 -11.39 -15.18 23.63
N GLU A 237 -11.37 -15.51 24.93
CA GLU A 237 -10.48 -14.91 25.92
C GLU A 237 -8.98 -15.13 25.62
N ASP A 238 -8.59 -16.21 24.93
CA ASP A 238 -7.19 -16.44 24.57
C ASP A 238 -6.74 -15.46 23.46
N GLN A 239 -7.58 -15.27 22.43
CA GLN A 239 -7.31 -14.31 21.35
C GLN A 239 -7.31 -12.87 21.87
N LYS A 240 -8.29 -12.54 22.71
CA LYS A 240 -8.35 -11.25 23.39
C LYS A 240 -7.14 -11.03 24.26
N GLY A 241 -6.81 -11.99 25.12
CA GLY A 241 -5.64 -11.92 25.98
C GLY A 241 -4.37 -11.65 25.18
N MET A 242 -4.18 -12.30 24.02
CA MET A 242 -3.04 -12.06 23.15
C MET A 242 -2.98 -10.62 22.60
N LEU A 243 -4.10 -10.07 22.12
CA LEU A 243 -4.17 -8.74 21.52
C LEU A 243 -4.28 -7.59 22.56
N GLU A 244 -4.76 -7.90 23.76
CA GLU A 244 -4.90 -6.97 24.87
C GLU A 244 -3.63 -6.85 25.72
N ILE A 245 -2.58 -7.66 25.48
CA ILE A 245 -1.28 -7.49 26.14
C ILE A 245 -0.73 -6.10 25.79
N ARG A 246 -0.97 -5.19 26.72
CA ARG A 246 -0.51 -3.80 26.72
C ARG A 246 0.55 -3.68 27.78
N THR A 247 1.62 -2.95 27.48
CA THR A 247 2.56 -2.49 28.51
C THR A 247 1.88 -1.38 29.33
N ARG A 248 1.05 -1.80 30.28
CA ARG A 248 0.62 -0.95 31.39
C ARG A 248 1.72 -0.98 32.44
N THR A 249 2.22 0.19 32.78
CA THR A 249 3.09 0.37 33.94
C THR A 249 2.25 0.94 35.08
N PRO A 250 2.67 0.77 36.35
CA PRO A 250 1.97 1.39 37.49
C PRO A 250 1.75 2.90 37.31
N GLU A 251 2.62 3.56 36.55
CA GLU A 251 2.58 5.00 36.28
C GLU A 251 1.52 5.42 35.26
N ASN A 252 0.98 4.49 34.44
CA ASN A 252 -0.03 4.78 33.42
C ASN A 252 -1.27 3.87 33.52
N ALA A 253 -1.48 3.23 34.67
CA ALA A 253 -2.57 2.29 34.88
C ALA A 253 -3.97 2.91 34.66
N ASP A 254 -4.12 4.21 34.93
CA ASP A 254 -5.39 4.94 34.85
C ASP A 254 -5.67 5.56 33.47
N GLU A 255 -4.72 5.49 32.51
CA GLU A 255 -4.93 6.10 31.19
C GLU A 255 -6.00 5.34 30.37
N THR A 256 -6.87 6.04 29.64
CA THR A 256 -7.81 5.39 28.72
C THR A 256 -7.07 4.86 27.50
N VAL A 257 -7.25 3.58 27.16
CA VAL A 257 -6.65 3.07 25.92
C VAL A 257 -7.41 3.62 24.72
N THR A 258 -6.67 4.29 23.85
CA THR A 258 -7.18 4.78 22.57
C THR A 258 -6.66 3.85 21.50
N TYR A 259 -7.57 3.23 20.74
CA TYR A 259 -7.20 2.51 19.53
C TYR A 259 -6.88 3.53 18.44
N LEU A 260 -5.83 3.26 17.67
CA LEU A 260 -5.59 4.00 16.43
C LEU A 260 -6.75 3.75 15.46
N ASP A 261 -7.00 4.69 14.55
CA ASP A 261 -8.10 4.60 13.57
C ASP A 261 -8.01 3.30 12.73
N ASP A 262 -6.80 2.82 12.49
CA ASP A 262 -6.49 1.62 11.72
C ASP A 262 -5.45 0.76 12.46
N PRO A 263 -5.89 -0.04 13.47
CA PRO A 263 -4.99 -0.70 14.41
C PRO A 263 -4.42 -2.02 13.88
N PHE A 264 -5.04 -2.60 12.86
CA PHE A 264 -4.60 -3.86 12.25
C PHE A 264 -3.93 -3.63 10.91
N HIS A 265 -4.53 -2.75 10.08
CA HIS A 265 -4.20 -2.57 8.68
C HIS A 265 -4.01 -3.92 7.98
N PRO A 266 -5.06 -4.75 7.88
CA PRO A 266 -4.93 -5.99 7.17
C PRO A 266 -4.62 -5.67 5.71
N ASN A 267 -3.55 -6.24 5.19
CA ASN A 267 -3.05 -5.93 3.86
C ASN A 267 -2.93 -7.16 2.97
N ASP A 268 -3.26 -8.34 3.50
CA ASP A 268 -3.45 -9.54 2.71
C ASP A 268 -4.36 -10.56 3.41
N ALA A 269 -5.01 -11.42 2.61
CA ALA A 269 -5.95 -12.46 2.97
C ALA A 269 -5.91 -13.58 1.93
N GLU A 270 -5.13 -14.62 2.20
CA GLU A 270 -4.98 -15.78 1.31
C GLU A 270 -5.73 -17.01 1.85
N PRO A 271 -6.67 -17.59 1.09
CA PRO A 271 -7.28 -18.86 1.45
C PRO A 271 -6.33 -20.04 1.25
N LEU A 272 -6.30 -20.96 2.22
CA LEU A 272 -5.62 -22.25 2.09
C LEU A 272 -6.37 -23.12 1.07
N ARG A 273 -5.80 -23.23 -0.12
CA ARG A 273 -6.36 -24.06 -1.21
C ARG A 273 -6.32 -25.55 -0.85
N ALA A 274 -7.32 -26.30 -1.32
CA ALA A 274 -7.52 -27.70 -0.96
C ALA A 274 -6.31 -28.61 -1.31
N GLU A 275 -5.63 -28.32 -2.42
CA GLU A 275 -4.43 -29.04 -2.86
C GLU A 275 -3.20 -28.83 -1.95
N MET A 276 -3.16 -27.73 -1.19
CA MET A 276 -2.08 -27.44 -0.24
C MET A 276 -2.42 -27.87 1.19
N ALA A 277 -3.71 -28.05 1.51
CA ALA A 277 -4.17 -28.35 2.88
C ALA A 277 -3.49 -29.58 3.49
N GLY A 278 -3.14 -30.59 2.69
CA GLY A 278 -2.41 -31.78 3.15
C GLY A 278 -1.02 -31.48 3.76
N ALA A 279 -0.39 -30.36 3.39
CA ALA A 279 0.89 -29.92 3.95
C ALA A 279 0.74 -29.14 5.27
N PHE A 280 -0.49 -28.76 5.64
CA PHE A 280 -0.82 -27.99 6.84
C PHE A 280 -1.83 -28.75 7.72
N PRO A 281 -1.42 -29.83 8.41
CA PRO A 281 -2.33 -30.71 9.15
C PRO A 281 -3.05 -30.05 10.35
N MET A 282 -2.63 -28.84 10.73
CA MET A 282 -3.27 -28.02 11.77
C MET A 282 -4.38 -27.10 11.23
N PHE A 283 -4.53 -26.99 9.91
CA PHE A 283 -5.49 -26.13 9.23
C PHE A 283 -6.43 -26.94 8.35
N GLU A 284 -7.49 -26.29 7.87
CA GLU A 284 -8.49 -26.84 6.98
C GLU A 284 -8.49 -26.03 5.67
N ALA A 285 -8.81 -26.68 4.55
CA ALA A 285 -9.00 -25.96 3.29
C ALA A 285 -10.05 -24.86 3.48
N GLY A 286 -9.76 -23.67 2.96
CA GLY A 286 -10.56 -22.47 3.14
C GLY A 286 -10.19 -21.62 4.36
N ASP A 287 -9.36 -22.09 5.30
CA ASP A 287 -8.77 -21.22 6.33
C ASP A 287 -8.00 -20.07 5.68
N VAL A 288 -8.06 -18.88 6.26
CA VAL A 288 -7.47 -17.67 5.66
C VAL A 288 -6.20 -17.27 6.41
N LEU A 289 -5.10 -17.15 5.69
CA LEU A 289 -3.86 -16.54 6.14
C LEU A 289 -3.95 -15.03 5.96
N LEU A 290 -3.76 -14.31 7.06
CA LEU A 290 -3.85 -12.86 7.12
C LEU A 290 -2.49 -12.25 7.43
N SER A 291 -2.24 -11.09 6.84
CA SER A 291 -1.21 -10.16 7.32
C SER A 291 -1.85 -8.95 7.98
N MET A 292 -1.54 -8.74 9.27
CA MET A 292 -1.90 -7.56 10.04
C MET A 292 -0.65 -6.69 10.20
N ARG A 293 -0.50 -5.71 9.31
CA ARG A 293 0.72 -4.92 9.14
C ARG A 293 1.08 -4.14 10.39
N GLU A 294 0.11 -3.53 11.06
CA GLU A 294 0.38 -2.67 12.23
C GLU A 294 0.83 -3.46 13.46
N LEU A 295 0.44 -4.73 13.55
CA LEU A 295 0.85 -5.64 14.62
C LEU A 295 2.16 -6.36 14.34
N ASN A 296 2.69 -6.29 13.12
CA ASN A 296 3.76 -7.17 12.64
C ASN A 296 3.41 -8.65 12.83
N MET A 297 2.14 -8.99 12.60
CA MET A 297 1.58 -10.31 12.87
C MET A 297 0.99 -10.92 11.61
N ILE A 298 1.26 -12.21 11.41
CA ILE A 298 0.49 -13.03 10.48
C ILE A 298 -0.29 -14.07 11.28
N ALA A 299 -1.47 -14.45 10.78
CA ALA A 299 -2.34 -15.39 11.45
C ALA A 299 -3.12 -16.24 10.46
N VAL A 300 -3.40 -17.49 10.81
CA VAL A 300 -4.35 -18.33 10.09
C VAL A 300 -5.65 -18.37 10.88
N VAL A 301 -6.74 -18.01 10.23
CA VAL A 301 -8.05 -17.84 10.85
C VAL A 301 -9.12 -18.68 10.15
N ASP A 302 -10.08 -19.13 10.95
CA ASP A 302 -11.35 -19.63 10.45
C ASP A 302 -12.17 -18.44 9.91
N PRO A 303 -12.45 -18.37 8.60
CA PRO A 303 -13.15 -17.25 7.99
C PRO A 303 -14.67 -17.25 8.21
N GLU A 304 -15.22 -18.23 8.94
CA GLU A 304 -16.63 -18.25 9.38
C GLU A 304 -16.77 -17.66 10.78
N THR A 305 -15.82 -17.96 11.67
CA THR A 305 -15.90 -17.63 13.10
C THR A 305 -14.94 -16.52 13.54
N GLY A 306 -13.94 -16.17 12.72
CA GLY A 306 -12.87 -15.24 13.10
C GLY A 306 -11.89 -15.82 14.12
N ARG A 307 -11.97 -17.13 14.39
CA ARG A 307 -11.08 -17.80 15.34
C ARG A 307 -9.68 -17.94 14.75
N MET A 308 -8.68 -17.40 15.44
CA MET A 308 -7.27 -17.67 15.11
C MET A 308 -6.92 -19.12 15.46
N LYS A 309 -6.53 -19.89 14.44
CA LYS A 309 -6.00 -21.26 14.58
C LYS A 309 -4.49 -21.25 14.83
N TRP A 310 -3.80 -20.23 14.32
CA TRP A 310 -2.36 -20.02 14.51
C TRP A 310 -2.01 -18.54 14.28
N TRP A 311 -0.93 -18.07 14.91
CA TRP A 311 -0.39 -16.73 14.70
C TRP A 311 1.11 -16.70 15.00
N HIS A 312 1.79 -15.70 14.43
CA HIS A 312 3.20 -15.45 14.69
C HIS A 312 3.52 -13.96 14.58
N PHE A 313 4.38 -13.47 15.47
CA PHE A 313 4.88 -12.10 15.44
C PHE A 313 6.33 -12.10 14.99
N GLY A 314 6.64 -11.35 13.94
CA GLY A 314 8.01 -11.12 13.49
C GLY A 314 8.81 -12.40 13.17
N PRO A 315 10.12 -12.32 12.92
CA PRO A 315 10.99 -11.15 13.04
C PRO A 315 10.97 -10.24 11.80
N TRP A 316 9.83 -10.14 11.11
CA TRP A 316 9.49 -9.12 10.11
C TRP A 316 8.91 -7.84 10.76
N PHE A 317 8.86 -6.77 9.98
CA PHE A 317 8.31 -5.48 10.37
C PHE A 317 7.57 -4.84 9.19
N LYS A 318 6.27 -4.55 9.40
CA LYS A 318 5.34 -4.00 8.40
C LYS A 318 5.18 -4.88 7.15
N GLN A 319 5.16 -6.20 7.34
CA GLN A 319 5.09 -7.21 6.29
C GLN A 319 3.84 -7.10 5.39
N HIS A 320 3.94 -7.69 4.20
CA HIS A 320 2.87 -7.90 3.21
C HIS A 320 2.90 -9.35 2.72
N ASP A 321 1.86 -9.72 1.96
CA ASP A 321 1.83 -10.87 1.05
C ASP A 321 2.33 -12.20 1.66
N PRO A 322 1.77 -12.67 2.79
CA PRO A 322 2.08 -13.99 3.28
C PRO A 322 1.34 -15.07 2.48
N ASP A 323 2.08 -16.03 1.91
CA ASP A 323 1.49 -17.06 1.06
C ASP A 323 1.71 -18.47 1.62
N PHE A 324 0.71 -19.33 1.46
CA PHE A 324 0.88 -20.76 1.68
C PHE A 324 1.72 -21.38 0.56
N GLN A 325 2.69 -22.22 0.93
CA GLN A 325 3.50 -22.97 -0.01
C GLN A 325 3.13 -24.46 0.01
N PRO A 326 3.20 -25.17 -1.15
CA PRO A 326 2.86 -26.60 -1.23
C PRO A 326 3.70 -27.53 -0.35
N ASP A 327 4.87 -27.06 0.11
CA ASP A 327 5.77 -27.81 0.99
C ASP A 327 5.48 -27.59 2.49
N GLY A 328 4.38 -26.90 2.82
CA GLY A 328 3.93 -26.63 4.19
C GLY A 328 4.65 -25.46 4.86
N ARG A 329 5.40 -24.65 4.10
CA ARG A 329 5.93 -23.35 4.57
C ARG A 329 4.94 -22.24 4.27
N ILE A 330 5.05 -21.15 5.03
CA ILE A 330 4.44 -19.86 4.71
C ILE A 330 5.59 -18.94 4.32
N THR A 331 5.51 -18.29 3.16
CA THR A 331 6.43 -17.22 2.76
C THR A 331 5.87 -15.87 3.17
N VAL A 332 6.72 -14.88 3.41
CA VAL A 332 6.31 -13.54 3.87
C VAL A 332 7.18 -12.48 3.21
N PHE A 333 6.55 -11.45 2.63
CA PHE A 333 7.24 -10.26 2.17
C PHE A 333 7.46 -9.31 3.35
N ASP A 334 8.69 -9.26 3.85
CA ASP A 334 9.06 -8.34 4.93
C ASP A 334 9.59 -7.02 4.36
N ASN A 335 8.78 -5.97 4.47
CA ASN A 335 9.20 -4.62 4.07
C ASN A 335 10.37 -4.10 4.88
N ALA A 336 10.44 -4.48 6.17
CA ALA A 336 11.39 -3.96 7.15
C ALA A 336 11.48 -2.42 7.09
N THR A 337 10.33 -1.75 7.14
CA THR A 337 10.20 -0.29 6.94
C THR A 337 11.20 0.49 7.79
N GLY A 338 11.98 1.34 7.14
CA GLY A 338 13.00 2.20 7.76
C GLY A 338 14.39 1.59 7.86
N THR A 339 14.57 0.31 7.50
CA THR A 339 15.89 -0.35 7.51
C THR A 339 16.67 -0.17 6.20
N GLY A 340 15.98 0.14 5.11
CA GLY A 340 16.57 0.26 3.77
C GLY A 340 16.78 -1.07 3.05
N LYS A 341 16.27 -2.19 3.57
CA LYS A 341 16.40 -3.53 2.95
C LYS A 341 15.18 -4.41 3.22
N SER A 342 14.47 -4.82 2.18
CA SER A 342 13.34 -5.76 2.29
C SER A 342 13.84 -7.21 2.24
N ARG A 343 13.01 -8.16 2.70
CA ARG A 343 13.37 -9.58 2.77
C ARG A 343 12.18 -10.45 2.36
N ILE A 344 12.46 -11.58 1.73
CA ILE A 344 11.51 -12.68 1.59
C ILE A 344 11.89 -13.73 2.62
N LEU A 345 10.96 -14.03 3.51
CA LEU A 345 11.15 -14.96 4.60
C LEU A 345 10.32 -16.22 4.37
N ALA A 346 10.74 -17.33 4.94
CA ALA A 346 9.96 -18.57 5.01
C ALA A 346 9.92 -19.09 6.44
N ILE A 347 8.75 -19.57 6.83
CA ILE A 347 8.50 -20.15 8.15
C ILE A 347 7.67 -21.42 8.00
N ARG A 348 7.76 -22.33 8.99
CA ARG A 348 6.87 -23.48 9.08
C ARG A 348 6.06 -23.38 10.38
N PRO A 349 4.72 -23.42 10.33
CA PRO A 349 3.91 -23.45 11.55
C PRO A 349 4.35 -24.58 12.48
N GLY A 350 4.64 -24.24 13.74
CA GLY A 350 5.14 -25.18 14.75
C GLY A 350 6.67 -25.25 14.89
N GLU A 351 7.41 -24.60 13.99
CA GLU A 351 8.87 -24.44 14.11
C GLU A 351 9.24 -23.01 14.53
N ASN A 352 10.31 -22.85 15.30
CA ASN A 352 10.83 -21.53 15.70
C ASN A 352 11.84 -20.94 14.70
N LYS A 353 12.11 -21.65 13.59
CA LYS A 353 13.11 -21.22 12.61
C LYS A 353 12.47 -20.34 11.56
N VAL A 354 13.04 -19.17 11.35
CA VAL A 354 12.74 -18.30 10.20
C VAL A 354 13.92 -18.34 9.24
N GLU A 355 13.65 -18.69 8.00
CA GLU A 355 14.62 -18.71 6.91
C GLU A 355 14.48 -17.44 6.07
N THR A 356 15.60 -16.88 5.61
CA THR A 356 15.60 -15.79 4.63
C THR A 356 15.87 -16.39 3.26
N LEU A 357 14.87 -16.33 2.38
CA LEU A 357 14.97 -16.82 1.00
C LEU A 357 15.70 -15.79 0.13
N PHE A 358 15.39 -14.51 0.32
CA PHE A 358 16.02 -13.43 -0.42
C PHE A 358 16.05 -12.15 0.41
N SER A 359 17.06 -11.29 0.19
CA SER A 359 17.09 -9.95 0.80
C SER A 359 17.77 -8.91 -0.08
N GLY A 360 18.24 -9.26 -1.27
CA GLY A 360 19.14 -8.41 -2.05
C GLY A 360 20.57 -8.31 -1.51
N SER A 361 21.42 -7.63 -2.27
CA SER A 361 22.83 -7.34 -1.98
C SER A 361 23.17 -5.88 -2.30
N ASP A 362 24.43 -5.49 -2.19
CA ASP A 362 24.87 -4.15 -2.61
C ASP A 362 24.79 -3.98 -4.13
N GLU A 363 25.02 -5.05 -4.89
CA GLU A 363 24.90 -5.09 -6.37
C GLU A 363 23.45 -5.22 -6.85
N LEU A 364 22.60 -5.85 -6.04
CA LEU A 364 21.16 -5.94 -6.28
C LEU A 364 20.41 -5.43 -5.04
N PRO A 365 20.35 -4.10 -4.82
CA PRO A 365 19.57 -3.53 -3.74
C PRO A 365 18.12 -3.96 -3.88
N PHE A 366 17.44 -4.26 -2.78
CA PHE A 366 16.04 -4.63 -2.76
C PHE A 366 15.35 -3.99 -1.56
N TYR A 367 14.48 -3.02 -1.83
CA TYR A 367 13.76 -2.32 -0.77
C TYR A 367 12.50 -1.63 -1.29
N THR A 368 11.37 -1.99 -0.70
CA THR A 368 10.14 -1.22 -0.76
C THR A 368 9.61 -1.04 0.64
N TRP A 369 9.48 0.21 1.09
CA TRP A 369 9.18 0.52 2.49
C TRP A 369 7.73 0.24 2.88
N ARG A 370 6.85 0.04 1.89
CA ARG A 370 5.46 -0.41 2.00
C ARG A 370 5.08 -1.19 0.73
N ARG A 371 3.94 -1.89 0.77
CA ARG A 371 3.43 -2.71 -0.36
C ARG A 371 4.45 -3.76 -0.79
N GLY A 372 4.34 -4.22 -2.03
CA GLY A 372 5.21 -5.26 -2.57
C GLY A 372 4.59 -6.63 -2.38
N LYS A 373 4.93 -7.50 -3.31
CA LYS A 373 4.43 -8.86 -3.43
C LYS A 373 5.54 -9.79 -3.90
N HIS A 374 5.43 -11.07 -3.60
CA HIS A 374 6.29 -12.12 -4.14
C HIS A 374 5.47 -13.27 -4.69
N GLN A 375 6.10 -14.09 -5.53
CA GLN A 375 5.56 -15.39 -5.91
C GLN A 375 6.71 -16.38 -6.03
N ILE A 376 6.63 -17.49 -5.31
CA ILE A 376 7.54 -18.61 -5.50
C ILE A 376 7.09 -19.38 -6.75
N LEU A 377 7.95 -19.43 -7.76
CA LEU A 377 7.68 -20.10 -9.03
C LEU A 377 7.94 -21.61 -8.92
N PRO A 378 7.38 -22.45 -9.83
CA PRO A 378 7.55 -23.91 -9.77
C PRO A 378 9.00 -24.41 -9.81
N ASP A 379 9.91 -23.66 -10.43
CA ASP A 379 11.35 -23.93 -10.48
C ASP A 379 12.12 -23.45 -9.23
N GLY A 380 11.44 -22.79 -8.29
CA GLY A 380 12.00 -22.22 -7.06
C GLY A 380 12.54 -20.80 -7.22
N ASN A 381 12.44 -20.20 -8.40
CA ASN A 381 12.72 -18.77 -8.57
C ASN A 381 11.66 -17.94 -7.83
N ILE A 382 11.98 -16.67 -7.59
CA ILE A 382 11.10 -15.75 -6.89
C ILE A 382 10.83 -14.56 -7.81
N LEU A 383 9.56 -14.40 -8.20
CA LEU A 383 9.07 -13.18 -8.82
C LEU A 383 8.78 -12.15 -7.73
N LEU A 384 9.26 -10.92 -7.91
CA LEU A 384 9.21 -9.88 -6.90
C LEU A 384 8.63 -8.59 -7.49
N THR A 385 7.73 -7.97 -6.72
CA THR A 385 7.19 -6.64 -7.01
C THR A 385 7.79 -5.65 -6.03
N GLU A 386 8.72 -4.81 -6.48
CA GLU A 386 9.26 -3.72 -5.68
C GLU A 386 8.48 -2.43 -5.96
N ALA A 387 7.37 -2.29 -5.25
CA ALA A 387 6.35 -1.27 -5.53
C ALA A 387 6.94 0.16 -5.55
N GLU A 388 7.60 0.57 -4.48
CA GLU A 388 8.13 1.94 -4.34
C GLU A 388 9.41 2.19 -5.18
N GLY A 389 9.93 1.17 -5.86
CA GLY A 389 10.95 1.30 -6.91
C GLY A 389 10.37 1.31 -8.33
N GLY A 390 9.09 0.96 -8.48
CA GLY A 390 8.40 0.85 -9.76
C GLY A 390 9.00 -0.22 -10.68
N ARG A 391 9.42 -1.37 -10.12
CA ARG A 391 10.01 -2.47 -10.91
C ARG A 391 9.54 -3.85 -10.47
N VAL A 392 9.47 -4.74 -11.46
CA VAL A 392 9.34 -6.19 -11.27
C VAL A 392 10.71 -6.82 -11.50
N LEU A 393 11.06 -7.83 -10.73
CA LEU A 393 12.30 -8.59 -10.93
C LEU A 393 12.09 -10.05 -10.60
N GLU A 394 12.86 -10.92 -11.26
CA GLU A 394 12.93 -12.33 -10.91
C GLU A 394 14.34 -12.68 -10.47
N VAL A 395 14.43 -13.40 -9.36
CA VAL A 395 15.68 -13.96 -8.87
C VAL A 395 15.61 -15.47 -8.86
N SER A 396 16.74 -16.12 -9.18
CA SER A 396 16.86 -17.56 -9.04
C SER A 396 16.74 -18.00 -7.58
N ALA A 397 16.54 -19.30 -7.36
CA ALA A 397 16.51 -19.89 -6.01
C ALA A 397 17.79 -19.61 -5.18
N ASP A 398 18.94 -19.33 -5.82
CA ASP A 398 20.20 -18.92 -5.17
C ASP A 398 20.38 -17.39 -5.06
N GLY A 399 19.35 -16.61 -5.41
CA GLY A 399 19.28 -15.17 -5.21
C GLY A 399 19.97 -14.31 -6.27
N LYS A 400 20.25 -14.85 -7.46
CA LYS A 400 20.83 -14.08 -8.57
C LYS A 400 19.73 -13.43 -9.39
N LEU A 401 19.94 -12.18 -9.79
CA LEU A 401 19.06 -11.50 -10.75
C LEU A 401 19.07 -12.26 -12.08
N LEU A 402 17.88 -12.64 -12.56
CA LEU A 402 17.66 -13.22 -13.88
C LEU A 402 17.26 -12.13 -14.87
N TRP A 403 16.29 -11.32 -14.49
CA TRP A 403 15.82 -10.16 -15.23
C TRP A 403 15.08 -9.20 -14.31
N ASP A 404 14.99 -7.95 -14.74
CA ASP A 404 14.15 -6.93 -14.12
C ASP A 404 13.52 -6.03 -15.18
N ARG A 405 12.40 -5.42 -14.80
CA ARG A 405 11.69 -4.44 -15.61
C ARG A 405 11.28 -3.26 -14.77
N HIS A 406 11.81 -2.10 -15.12
CA HIS A 406 11.34 -0.82 -14.60
C HIS A 406 10.15 -0.30 -15.41
N MET A 407 9.08 0.11 -14.73
CA MET A 407 7.92 0.77 -15.33
C MET A 407 8.17 2.27 -15.44
N LYS A 408 8.91 2.64 -16.48
CA LYS A 408 9.38 4.01 -16.69
C LYS A 408 8.24 5.00 -16.98
N TRP A 409 8.24 6.16 -16.30
CA TRP A 409 7.43 7.33 -16.66
C TRP A 409 8.24 8.29 -17.55
N ASP A 410 9.43 8.67 -17.08
CA ASP A 410 10.37 9.54 -17.80
C ASP A 410 11.83 9.14 -17.53
N ALA A 411 12.80 10.04 -17.71
CA ALA A 411 14.21 9.74 -17.44
C ALA A 411 14.57 9.66 -15.95
N GLU A 412 13.74 10.17 -15.04
CA GLU A 412 14.02 10.31 -13.60
C GLU A 412 13.08 9.50 -12.70
N GLN A 413 11.87 9.16 -13.18
CA GLN A 413 10.82 8.52 -12.41
C GLN A 413 10.28 7.26 -13.07
N ASN A 414 9.78 6.36 -12.23
CA ASN A 414 8.94 5.22 -12.62
C ASN A 414 7.51 5.50 -12.18
N VAL A 415 6.55 4.87 -12.84
CA VAL A 415 5.22 4.69 -12.25
C VAL A 415 5.31 3.60 -11.18
N ILE A 416 4.58 3.79 -10.09
CA ILE A 416 4.38 2.74 -9.10
C ILE A 416 3.65 1.54 -9.71
N ILE A 417 4.02 0.35 -9.24
CA ILE A 417 3.31 -0.90 -9.48
C ILE A 417 2.97 -1.53 -8.14
N THR A 418 1.93 -2.35 -8.10
CA THR A 418 1.44 -2.93 -6.85
C THR A 418 1.51 -4.44 -6.82
N GLU A 419 1.35 -5.08 -7.97
CA GLU A 419 1.34 -6.53 -8.10
C GLU A 419 1.93 -6.96 -9.43
N ALA A 420 2.70 -8.05 -9.39
CA ALA A 420 3.08 -8.83 -10.55
C ALA A 420 2.76 -10.29 -10.29
N ARG A 421 2.27 -11.00 -11.31
CA ARG A 421 1.81 -12.38 -11.19
C ARG A 421 2.25 -13.20 -12.39
N TYR A 422 2.85 -14.35 -12.13
CA TYR A 422 3.13 -15.36 -13.14
C TYR A 422 1.92 -16.28 -13.35
N VAL A 423 1.64 -16.57 -14.61
CA VAL A 423 0.73 -17.65 -15.03
C VAL A 423 1.39 -18.54 -16.09
N PRO A 424 1.10 -19.86 -16.13
CA PRO A 424 1.60 -20.77 -17.16
C PRO A 424 1.21 -20.36 -18.59
N GLY A 425 1.98 -20.80 -19.59
CA GLY A 425 1.74 -20.47 -21.00
C GLY A 425 0.42 -21.00 -21.57
N ASP A 426 -0.16 -22.02 -20.94
CA ASP A 426 -1.46 -22.63 -21.26
C ASP A 426 -2.60 -22.16 -20.35
N PHE A 427 -2.38 -21.11 -19.54
CA PHE A 427 -3.36 -20.60 -18.58
C PHE A 427 -4.66 -20.08 -19.23
N PHE A 428 -4.55 -19.36 -20.36
CA PHE A 428 -5.72 -18.78 -21.02
C PHE A 428 -6.38 -19.78 -21.97
N GLU A 429 -7.67 -20.08 -21.75
CA GLU A 429 -8.43 -21.09 -22.50
C GLU A 429 -8.49 -20.79 -24.00
N ASN A 430 -8.51 -19.51 -24.36
CA ASN A 430 -8.66 -19.02 -25.74
C ASN A 430 -7.39 -18.33 -26.27
N GLY A 431 -6.23 -18.62 -25.68
CA GLY A 431 -4.97 -17.94 -25.98
C GLY A 431 -4.88 -16.54 -25.38
N VAL A 432 -3.88 -15.76 -25.80
CA VAL A 432 -3.66 -14.40 -25.27
C VAL A 432 -4.93 -13.56 -25.39
N PRO A 433 -5.38 -12.90 -24.31
CA PRO A 433 -6.57 -12.05 -24.33
C PRO A 433 -6.52 -11.01 -25.43
N SER A 434 -7.68 -10.65 -25.98
CA SER A 434 -7.79 -9.62 -27.00
C SER A 434 -9.08 -8.82 -26.82
N CYS A 435 -9.01 -7.52 -27.12
CA CYS A 435 -10.17 -6.67 -27.23
C CYS A 435 -10.37 -6.26 -28.68
N ASN A 436 -11.37 -6.83 -29.34
CA ASN A 436 -11.80 -6.37 -30.66
C ASN A 436 -12.91 -5.32 -30.48
N PRO A 437 -12.71 -4.05 -30.85
CA PRO A 437 -13.72 -2.99 -30.70
C PRO A 437 -14.97 -3.14 -31.60
N GLY A 438 -15.24 -4.34 -32.13
CA GLY A 438 -16.23 -4.59 -33.19
C GLY A 438 -17.41 -5.51 -32.83
N HIS A 439 -17.53 -5.99 -31.59
CA HIS A 439 -18.69 -6.82 -31.18
C HIS A 439 -19.55 -6.12 -30.13
N GLY A 440 -20.11 -4.98 -30.55
CA GLY A 440 -21.23 -4.31 -29.90
C GLY A 440 -22.04 -3.59 -30.97
N THR A 441 -22.96 -4.31 -31.60
CA THR A 441 -24.01 -3.75 -32.47
C THR A 441 -25.38 -4.09 -31.90
#